data_AF-A0A951SWM4-F1
#
_entry.id   AF-A0A951SWM4-F1
#
_cell.length_a   1.000
_cell.length_b   1.000
_cell.length_c   1.000
_cell.angle_alpha   90.00
_cell.angle_beta   90.00
_cell.angle_gamma   90.00
#
_symmetry.space_group_name_H-M   'P 1'
#
loop_
_entity.id
_entity.type
_entity.pdbx_description
1 polymer ?
#
loop_
_entity_poly.entity_id
_entity_poly.type
_entity_poly.pdbx_seq_one_letter_code
_entity_poly.pdbx_strand_id
1 'polypeptide(L)'
;MRAVIFVIVFAVIFTLMNLYIHYRFIQRLSIPALYRNIGSGFVVLLLVCQLLYMLSFRFDWFSSFIFLLIGTAIGVSFMLFVVALGYDILVTSYNLILRPNGGRIRLAIDGIAIIIMLTYIIAGLIGGNRDPAWVNVRVPVN
;
A
#
# COMPACT_ATOMS: atom_id res chain seq x y z
N MET A 1 -22.64 14.15 10.53
CA MET A 1 -22.55 12.70 10.83
C MET A 1 -21.85 11.90 9.74
N ARG A 2 -22.23 12.01 8.45
CA ARG A 2 -21.58 11.25 7.34
C ARG A 2 -20.06 11.47 7.22
N ALA A 3 -19.59 12.72 7.32
CA ALA A 3 -18.15 13.04 7.24
C ALA A 3 -17.33 12.44 8.39
N VAL A 4 -17.88 12.44 9.61
CA VAL A 4 -17.19 11.88 10.79
C VAL A 4 -17.05 10.36 10.67
N ILE A 5 -18.09 9.68 10.19
CA ILE A 5 -18.06 8.23 9.94
C ILE A 5 -17.00 7.90 8.88
N PHE A 6 -16.97 8.65 7.77
CA PHE A 6 -15.94 8.47 6.75
C PHE A 6 -14.53 8.64 7.32
N VAL A 7 -14.31 9.67 8.14
CA VAL A 7 -12.99 9.92 8.75
C VAL A 7 -12.58 8.77 9.68
N ILE A 8 -13.50 8.28 10.51
CA ILE A 8 -13.21 7.16 11.42
C ILE A 8 -12.90 5.89 10.63
N VAL A 9 -13.71 5.54 9.64
CA VAL A 9 -13.52 4.34 8.82
C VAL A 9 -12.18 4.41 8.08
N PHE A 10 -11.87 5.56 7.48
CA PHE A 10 -10.60 5.77 6.79
C PHE A 10 -9.43 5.65 7.77
N ALA A 11 -9.46 6.34 8.91
CA ALA A 11 -8.39 6.26 9.91
C ALA A 11 -8.17 4.82 10.40
N VAL A 12 -9.25 4.08 10.67
CA VAL A 12 -9.17 2.68 11.13
C VAL A 12 -8.56 1.78 10.05
N ILE A 13 -9.05 1.84 8.81
CA ILE A 13 -8.56 1.01 7.70
C ILE A 13 -7.08 1.28 7.46
N PHE A 14 -6.68 2.55 7.32
CA PHE A 14 -5.28 2.91 7.04
C PHE A 14 -4.35 2.59 8.21
N THR A 15 -4.80 2.75 9.45
CA THR A 15 -4.01 2.34 10.62
C THR A 15 -3.80 0.83 10.65
N LEU A 16 -4.87 0.03 10.46
CA LEU A 16 -4.78 -1.43 10.40
C LEU A 16 -3.87 -1.89 9.26
N MET A 17 -3.97 -1.24 8.10
CA MET A 17 -3.17 -1.55 6.92
C MET A 17 -1.69 -1.29 7.18
N ASN A 18 -1.32 -0.13 7.72
CA ASN A 18 0.07 0.18 8.06
C ASN A 18 0.60 -0.72 9.19
N LEU A 19 -0.24 -1.07 10.17
CA LEU A 19 0.14 -1.99 11.24
C LEU A 19 0.43 -3.39 10.70
N TYR A 20 -0.39 -3.87 9.75
CA TYR A 20 -0.15 -5.13 9.06
C TYR A 20 1.16 -5.11 8.26
N ILE A 21 1.41 -4.04 7.49
CA ILE A 21 2.65 -3.85 6.73
C ILE A 21 3.84 -3.85 7.70
N HIS A 22 3.77 -3.09 8.80
CA HIS A 22 4.81 -3.01 9.82
C HIS A 22 5.10 -4.39 10.42
N TYR A 23 4.08 -5.08 10.91
CA TYR A 23 4.20 -6.42 11.48
C TYR A 23 4.91 -7.38 10.51
N ARG A 24 4.51 -7.37 9.22
CA ARG A 24 5.05 -8.29 8.22
C ARG A 24 6.48 -7.95 7.80
N PHE A 25 6.76 -6.71 7.43
CA PHE A 25 8.09 -6.28 6.97
C PHE A 25 9.13 -6.35 8.09
N ILE A 26 8.75 -6.08 9.34
CA ILE A 26 9.69 -5.94 10.46
C ILE A 26 9.87 -7.22 11.26
N GLN A 27 8.87 -8.09 11.34
CA GLN A 27 8.98 -9.33 12.12
C GLN A 27 9.24 -10.58 11.29
N ARG A 28 8.80 -10.64 10.02
CA ARG A 28 8.92 -11.86 9.20
C ARG A 28 10.03 -11.82 8.16
N LEU A 29 10.47 -10.64 7.76
CA LEU A 29 11.59 -10.49 6.82
C LEU A 29 12.89 -10.43 7.66
N SER A 30 13.74 -11.45 7.55
CA SER A 30 15.03 -11.54 8.23
C SER A 30 16.05 -10.58 7.60
N ILE A 31 15.77 -9.28 7.69
CA ILE A 31 16.60 -8.22 7.12
C ILE A 31 17.58 -7.74 8.20
N PRO A 32 18.83 -7.37 7.84
CA PRO A 32 19.75 -6.70 8.75
C PRO A 32 19.09 -5.51 9.47
N ALA A 33 19.44 -5.33 10.75
CA ALA A 33 18.81 -4.34 11.64
C ALA A 33 18.80 -2.90 11.09
N LEU A 34 19.79 -2.55 10.27
CA LEU A 34 19.92 -1.22 9.65
C LEU A 34 18.76 -0.90 8.69
N TYR A 35 18.42 -1.85 7.80
CA TYR A 35 17.29 -1.69 6.88
C TYR A 35 15.93 -1.84 7.56
N ARG A 36 15.87 -2.59 8.67
CA ARG A 36 14.65 -2.71 9.49
C ARG A 36 14.22 -1.35 10.06
N ASN A 37 15.17 -0.56 10.56
CA ASN A 37 14.88 0.79 11.07
C ASN A 37 14.44 1.75 9.96
N ILE A 38 15.07 1.68 8.77
CA ILE A 38 14.68 2.48 7.62
C ILE A 38 13.25 2.13 7.18
N GLY A 39 12.93 0.84 7.06
CA GLY A 39 11.58 0.37 6.72
C GLY A 39 10.53 0.81 7.74
N SER A 40 10.84 0.75 9.04
CA SER A 40 9.95 1.25 10.09
C SER A 40 9.71 2.75 9.96
N GLY A 41 10.76 3.54 9.73
CA GLY A 41 10.65 4.97 9.52
C GLY A 41 9.78 5.31 8.32
N PHE A 42 9.92 4.54 7.23
CA PHE A 42 9.12 4.71 6.02
C PHE A 42 7.62 4.43 6.25
N VAL A 43 7.26 3.34 6.95
CA VAL A 43 5.85 3.05 7.25
C VAL A 43 5.24 4.13 8.15
N VAL A 44 5.99 4.62 9.14
CA VAL A 44 5.54 5.73 9.99
C VAL A 44 5.34 7.00 9.17
N LEU A 45 6.26 7.31 8.24
CA LEU A 45 6.14 8.45 7.35
C LEU A 45 4.88 8.36 6.46
N LEU A 46 4.58 7.18 5.91
CA LEU A 46 3.36 6.96 5.12
C LEU A 46 2.10 7.21 5.95
N LEU A 47 2.07 6.73 7.20
CA LEU A 47 0.95 6.96 8.10
C LEU A 47 0.79 8.46 8.46
N VAL A 48 1.89 9.18 8.68
CA VAL A 48 1.86 10.63 8.90
C VAL A 48 1.32 11.37 7.67
N CYS A 49 1.76 11.01 6.46
CA CYS A 49 1.21 11.56 5.22
C CYS A 49 -0.30 11.31 5.12
N GLN A 50 -0.78 10.11 5.44
CA GLN A 50 -2.21 9.81 5.42
C GLN A 50 -3.01 10.66 6.39
N LEU A 51 -2.50 10.89 7.60
CA LEU A 51 -3.14 11.78 8.57
C LEU A 51 -3.17 13.23 8.07
N LEU A 52 -2.09 13.71 7.45
CA LEU A 52 -2.06 15.03 6.80
C LEU A 52 -3.05 15.13 5.64
N TYR A 53 -3.25 14.05 4.88
CA TYR A 53 -4.27 13.98 3.83
C TYR A 53 -5.67 14.15 4.40
N MET A 54 -5.94 13.58 5.58
CA MET A 54 -7.24 13.78 6.22
C MET A 54 -7.41 15.22 6.69
N LEU A 55 -6.32 15.84 7.15
CA LEU A 55 -6.33 17.21 7.64
C LEU A 55 -6.55 18.23 6.50
N SER A 56 -6.05 17.94 5.29
CA SER A 56 -6.22 18.80 4.13
C SER A 56 -7.67 18.96 3.69
N PHE A 57 -8.53 17.97 3.93
CA PHE A 57 -9.98 18.11 3.71
C PHE A 57 -10.66 19.14 4.61
N ARG A 58 -10.04 19.49 5.75
CA ARG A 58 -10.59 20.48 6.69
C ARG A 58 -9.94 21.85 6.55
N PHE A 59 -8.67 21.88 6.16
CA PHE A 59 -7.89 23.10 6.00
C PHE A 59 -7.40 23.15 4.55
N ASP A 60 -8.02 23.99 3.71
CA ASP A 60 -7.65 24.27 2.30
C ASP A 60 -6.28 24.99 2.16
N TRP A 61 -5.35 24.75 3.08
CA TRP A 61 -4.06 25.42 3.16
C TRP A 61 -2.99 24.79 2.26
N PHE A 62 -3.25 23.61 1.70
CA PHE A 62 -2.25 22.88 0.92
C PHE A 62 -2.34 23.24 -0.57
N SER A 63 -1.21 23.63 -1.15
CA SER A 63 -1.07 23.75 -2.60
C SER A 63 -1.38 22.41 -3.29
N SER A 64 -1.96 22.45 -4.49
CA SER A 64 -2.34 21.26 -5.28
C SER A 64 -1.21 20.24 -5.43
N PHE A 65 0.04 20.71 -5.50
CA PHE A 65 1.21 19.83 -5.58
C PHE A 65 1.43 19.02 -4.29
N ILE A 66 1.29 19.67 -3.13
CA ILE A 66 1.44 19.01 -1.82
C ILE A 66 0.29 18.02 -1.60
N PHE A 67 -0.92 18.39 -2.01
CA PHE A 67 -2.07 17.48 -1.96
C PHE A 67 -1.84 16.22 -2.81
N LEU A 68 -1.29 16.37 -4.02
CA LEU A 68 -0.94 15.24 -4.89
C LEU A 68 0.13 14.35 -4.24
N LEU A 69 1.19 14.95 -3.70
CA LEU A 69 2.30 14.21 -3.05
C LEU A 69 1.81 13.44 -1.81
N ILE A 70 0.93 14.04 -1.02
CA ILE A 70 0.33 13.36 0.12
C ILE A 70 -0.64 12.25 -0.36
N GLY A 71 -1.38 12.49 -1.44
CA GLY A 71 -2.26 11.50 -2.06
C GLY A 71 -1.51 10.28 -2.61
N THR A 72 -0.30 10.45 -3.16
CA THR A 72 0.50 9.30 -3.62
C THR A 72 0.94 8.41 -2.46
N ALA A 73 1.17 8.96 -1.26
CA ALA A 73 1.49 8.16 -0.07
C ALA A 73 0.37 7.17 0.30
N ILE A 74 -0.89 7.53 0.07
CA ILE A 74 -2.03 6.62 0.21
C ILE A 74 -1.91 5.45 -0.78
N GLY A 75 -1.68 5.77 -2.05
CA GLY A 75 -1.50 4.76 -3.10
C GLY A 75 -0.34 3.81 -2.83
N VAL A 76 0.81 4.35 -2.40
CA VAL A 76 2.01 3.56 -2.03
C VAL A 76 1.71 2.61 -0.88
N SER A 77 1.05 3.10 0.17
CA SER A 77 0.63 2.26 1.30
C SER A 77 -0.32 1.14 0.87
N PHE A 78 -1.31 1.45 0.01
CA PHE A 78 -2.24 0.44 -0.49
C PHE A 78 -1.53 -0.62 -1.33
N MET A 79 -0.60 -0.21 -2.20
CA MET A 79 0.21 -1.14 -2.99
C MET A 79 1.05 -2.06 -2.12
N LEU A 80 1.74 -1.51 -1.12
CA LEU A 80 2.51 -2.29 -0.15
C LEU A 80 1.65 -3.33 0.58
N PHE A 81 0.42 -2.96 0.92
CA PHE A 81 -0.52 -3.88 1.54
C PHE A 81 -0.93 -5.03 0.61
N VAL A 82 -1.38 -4.73 -0.62
CA VAL A 82 -1.82 -5.74 -1.60
C VAL A 82 -0.70 -6.74 -1.87
N VAL A 83 0.51 -6.22 -2.05
CA VAL A 83 1.73 -7.00 -2.19
C VAL A 83 1.98 -7.91 -0.99
N ALA A 84 1.92 -7.34 0.22
CA ALA A 84 2.25 -8.05 1.45
C ALA A 84 1.27 -9.20 1.67
N LEU A 85 0.00 -8.97 1.33
CA LEU A 85 -1.08 -9.95 1.36
C LEU A 85 -0.91 -11.00 0.27
N GLY A 86 -0.60 -10.62 -0.97
CA GLY A 86 -0.36 -11.55 -2.08
C GLY A 86 0.81 -12.50 -1.80
N TYR A 87 1.91 -11.98 -1.25
CA TYR A 87 3.04 -12.80 -0.80
C TYR A 87 2.62 -13.79 0.29
N ASP A 88 1.76 -13.39 1.23
CA ASP A 88 1.26 -14.29 2.28
C ASP A 88 0.41 -15.44 1.74
N ILE A 89 -0.46 -15.14 0.77
CA ILE A 89 -1.27 -16.14 0.10
C ILE A 89 -0.36 -17.12 -0.65
N LEU A 90 0.62 -16.64 -1.41
CA LEU A 90 1.54 -17.50 -2.16
C LEU A 90 2.35 -18.42 -1.24
N VAL A 91 2.92 -17.88 -0.16
CA VAL A 91 3.68 -18.67 0.82
C VAL A 91 2.80 -19.67 1.55
N THR A 92 1.57 -19.29 1.91
CA THR A 92 0.62 -20.19 2.57
C THR A 92 0.21 -21.31 1.64
N SER A 93 -0.18 -21.00 0.40
CA SER A 93 -0.50 -22.00 -0.64
C SER A 93 0.68 -22.92 -0.93
N TYR A 94 1.90 -22.39 -1.00
CA TYR A 94 3.10 -23.21 -1.17
C TYR A 94 3.33 -24.14 0.02
N ASN A 95 3.25 -23.65 1.26
CA ASN A 95 3.43 -24.51 2.43
C ASN A 95 2.34 -25.59 2.57
N LEU A 96 1.12 -25.30 2.10
CA LEU A 96 0.00 -26.24 2.13
C LEU A 96 0.14 -27.34 1.07
N ILE A 97 0.74 -27.03 -0.09
CA ILE A 97 0.78 -27.92 -1.27
C ILE A 97 2.17 -28.59 -1.44
N LEU A 98 3.27 -27.93 -1.06
CA LEU A 98 4.65 -28.30 -1.37
C LEU A 98 5.56 -28.20 -0.13
N ARG A 99 5.58 -29.23 0.72
CA ARG A 99 6.72 -29.47 1.63
C ARG A 99 7.11 -30.95 1.53
N PRO A 100 8.32 -31.25 1.04
CA PRO A 100 9.51 -31.15 1.88
C PRO A 100 10.76 -30.60 1.16
N ASN A 101 11.63 -29.87 1.89
CA ASN A 101 12.99 -29.44 1.50
C ASN A 101 13.16 -28.32 0.45
N GLY A 102 13.54 -27.12 0.90
CA GLY A 102 14.18 -26.15 -0.01
C GLY A 102 14.19 -24.69 0.43
N GLY A 103 15.05 -24.31 1.38
CA GLY A 103 15.27 -22.90 1.76
C GLY A 103 15.70 -21.99 0.59
N ARG A 104 16.27 -22.56 -0.49
CA ARG A 104 16.66 -21.82 -1.71
C ARG A 104 15.48 -21.39 -2.58
N ILE A 105 14.39 -22.18 -2.60
CA ILE A 105 13.18 -21.86 -3.37
C ILE A 105 12.42 -20.70 -2.72
N ARG A 106 12.42 -20.64 -1.37
CA ARG A 106 11.87 -19.51 -0.63
C ARG A 106 12.53 -18.18 -1.03
N LEU A 107 13.85 -18.16 -1.17
CA LEU A 107 14.59 -16.96 -1.55
C LEU A 107 14.32 -16.53 -3.01
N ALA A 108 14.13 -17.51 -3.91
CA ALA A 108 13.72 -17.24 -5.29
C ALA A 108 12.30 -16.66 -5.38
N ILE A 109 11.35 -17.19 -4.60
CA ILE A 109 9.98 -16.67 -4.54
C ILE A 109 9.96 -15.27 -3.92
N ASP A 110 10.71 -15.03 -2.85
CA ASP A 110 10.86 -13.70 -2.24
C ASP A 110 11.40 -12.70 -3.28
N GLY A 111 12.41 -13.10 -4.06
CA GLY A 111 12.95 -12.29 -5.16
C GLY A 111 11.93 -12.02 -6.27
N ILE A 112 11.19 -13.03 -6.72
CA ILE A 112 10.13 -12.88 -7.72
C ILE A 112 9.03 -11.95 -7.20
N ALA A 113 8.61 -12.12 -5.94
CA ALA A 113 7.62 -11.28 -5.30
C ALA A 113 8.07 -9.81 -5.24
N ILE A 114 9.35 -9.55 -4.94
CA ILE A 114 9.95 -8.19 -4.95
C ILE A 114 9.96 -7.58 -6.36
N ILE A 115 10.23 -8.37 -7.40
CA ILE A 115 10.21 -7.88 -8.79
C ILE A 115 8.78 -7.55 -9.24
N ILE A 116 7.82 -8.43 -8.93
CA ILE A 116 6.39 -8.19 -9.23
C ILE A 116 5.91 -6.95 -8.46
N MET A 117 6.33 -6.80 -7.20
CA MET A 117 6.14 -5.60 -6.37
C MET A 117 6.57 -4.34 -7.09
N LEU A 118 7.83 -4.29 -7.51
CA LEU A 118 8.42 -3.11 -8.15
C LEU A 118 7.65 -2.77 -9.42
N THR A 119 7.30 -3.79 -10.19
CA THR A 119 6.54 -3.65 -11.43
C THR A 119 5.15 -3.07 -11.18
N TYR A 120 4.42 -3.59 -10.19
CA TYR A 120 3.07 -3.11 -9.85
C TYR A 120 3.07 -1.71 -9.28
N ILE A 121 4.07 -1.37 -8.46
CA ILE A 121 4.23 -0.02 -7.92
C ILE A 121 4.42 0.99 -9.07
N ILE A 122 5.35 0.70 -9.99
CA ILE A 122 5.61 1.56 -11.15
C ILE A 122 4.35 1.65 -12.04
N ALA A 123 3.71 0.52 -12.34
CA ALA A 123 2.54 0.47 -13.21
C ALA A 123 1.36 1.26 -12.65
N GLY A 124 1.08 1.16 -11.35
CA GLY A 124 0.00 1.93 -10.73
C GLY A 124 0.37 3.40 -10.49
N LEU A 125 1.65 3.75 -10.35
CA LEU A 125 2.08 5.15 -10.34
C LEU A 125 1.84 5.82 -11.70
N ILE A 126 2.14 5.10 -12.80
CA ILE A 126 1.83 5.54 -14.17
C ILE A 126 0.32 5.60 -14.39
N GLY A 127 -0.42 4.58 -13.94
CA GLY A 127 -1.87 4.51 -14.07
C GLY A 127 -2.61 5.59 -13.30
N GLY A 128 -2.14 5.94 -12.10
CA GLY A 128 -2.72 6.99 -11.27
C GLY A 128 -2.46 8.41 -11.80
N ASN A 129 -1.47 8.58 -12.68
CA ASN A 129 -1.13 9.86 -13.31
C ASN A 129 -1.73 10.01 -14.72
N ARG A 130 -2.53 9.04 -15.19
CA ARG A 130 -3.29 9.16 -16.43
C ARG A 130 -4.58 9.91 -16.16
N ASP A 131 -4.92 10.84 -17.06
CA ASP A 131 -6.20 11.55 -17.00
C ASP A 131 -7.36 10.54 -17.05
N PRO A 132 -8.42 10.74 -16.23
CA PRO A 132 -9.57 9.86 -16.24
C PRO A 132 -10.21 9.89 -17.63
N ALA A 133 -10.30 8.72 -18.26
CA ALA A 133 -11.02 8.57 -19.52
C ALA A 133 -12.51 8.83 -19.28
N TRP A 134 -13.02 9.94 -19.79
CA TRP A 134 -14.44 10.29 -19.71
C TRP A 134 -15.25 9.28 -20.52
N VAL A 135 -15.92 8.37 -19.82
CA VAL A 135 -16.92 7.49 -20.45
C VAL A 135 -18.20 8.30 -20.59
N ASN A 136 -18.47 8.79 -21.80
CA ASN A 136 -19.74 9.42 -22.13
C ASN A 136 -20.85 8.37 -22.10
N VAL A 137 -21.47 8.18 -20.94
CA VAL A 137 -22.67 7.37 -20.80
C VAL A 137 -23.83 8.19 -21.37
N ARG A 138 -24.37 7.77 -22.52
CA ARG A 138 -25.61 8.33 -23.04
C ARG A 138 -26.75 7.90 -22.12
N VAL A 139 -27.22 8.81 -21.28
CA VAL A 139 -28.41 8.59 -20.46
C VAL A 139 -29.64 8.75 -21.37
N PRO A 140 -30.49 7.74 -21.53
CA PRO A 140 -31.75 7.92 -22.24
C PRO A 140 -32.63 8.87 -21.42
N VAL A 141 -33.00 9.99 -22.04
CA VAL A 141 -33.99 10.91 -21.48
C VAL A 141 -35.36 10.29 -21.80
N ASN A 142 -36.03 9.78 -20.77
CA ASN A 142 -37.46 9.44 -20.82
C ASN A 142 -38.28 10.66 -20.42
#